data_AF-A0A9D1GXK8-F1
#
_entry.id   AF-A0A9D1GXK8-F1
#
_cell.length_a   1.000
_cell.length_b   1.000
_cell.length_c   1.000
_cell.angle_alpha   90.00
_cell.angle_beta   90.00
_cell.angle_gamma   90.00
#
_symmetry.space_group_name_H-M   'P 1'
#
loop_
_entity.id
_entity.type
_entity.pdbx_description
1 polymer ?
#
loop_
_entity_poly.entity_id
_entity_poly.type
_entity_poly.pdbx_seq_one_letter_code
_entity_poly.pdbx_strand_id
1 'polypeptide(L)'
;DGTSQLVQRWYVFPVHTGMITYPIAVFARTVLEHGPAKYQRYARRYLTLLRKSIGHHHDEWRWSELDNGERGGDYFWPKGAPLSWDGLLQPFNQTQGLGMTMAELHRISPEPGYAAQVSAMVASFLSDMETDGDAWIWRYWPTYTELFQGYTAEDQLSEYTPSYPNGAKQYEDISHAALSIEFMVVAHRAGLGAEPEHLERLVATYLDKVADGADKVFTRVDGTTPAVDSNAAQAGRWLGLAPWGPDLAPHVTAVYEAMELEPGSGSHLSGIAYVAWALNQGWDLG
;
A
#
# COMPACT_ATOMS: atom_id res chain seq x y z
N ASP A 1 -11.11 28.68 35.47
CA ASP A 1 -10.50 27.33 35.42
C ASP A 1 -11.38 26.43 34.56
N GLY A 2 -10.98 26.21 33.30
CA GLY A 2 -11.70 25.31 32.39
C GLY A 2 -11.05 23.94 32.44
N THR A 3 -11.75 22.93 32.94
CA THR A 3 -11.30 21.54 32.84
C THR A 3 -11.62 21.02 31.45
N SER A 4 -10.60 20.80 30.61
CA SER A 4 -10.76 20.04 29.37
C SER A 4 -10.92 18.55 29.70
N GLN A 5 -11.98 17.91 29.23
CA GLN A 5 -12.12 16.46 29.25
C GLN A 5 -11.51 15.86 27.98
N LEU A 6 -10.59 14.91 28.15
CA LEU A 6 -10.15 14.03 27.07
C LEU A 6 -11.27 13.04 26.77
N VAL A 7 -11.86 13.14 25.59
CA VAL A 7 -12.87 12.18 25.11
C VAL A 7 -12.20 11.25 24.11
N GLN A 8 -12.15 9.96 24.43
CA GLN A 8 -11.67 8.95 23.51
C GLN A 8 -12.70 8.74 22.39
N ARG A 9 -12.23 8.82 21.14
CA ARG A 9 -13.00 8.48 19.95
C ARG A 9 -12.24 7.44 19.15
N TRP A 10 -12.95 6.66 18.35
CA TRP A 10 -12.39 5.58 17.54
C TRP A 10 -12.66 5.84 16.07
N TYR A 11 -11.72 5.44 15.23
CA TYR A 11 -11.85 5.44 13.78
C TYR A 11 -11.34 4.12 13.22
N VAL A 12 -12.04 3.58 12.22
CA VAL A 12 -11.64 2.36 11.52
C VAL A 12 -10.90 2.80 10.27
N PHE A 13 -9.59 2.57 10.22
CA PHE A 13 -8.76 2.99 9.09
C PHE A 13 -8.88 2.01 7.91
N PRO A 14 -9.15 2.47 6.67
CA PRO A 14 -9.16 1.61 5.49
C PRO A 14 -7.88 0.80 5.31
N VAL A 15 -6.72 1.42 5.54
CA VAL A 15 -5.42 0.75 5.43
C VAL A 15 -5.31 -0.42 6.41
N HIS A 16 -5.74 -0.25 7.66
CA HIS A 16 -5.65 -1.31 8.66
C HIS A 16 -6.66 -2.42 8.38
N THR A 17 -7.87 -2.06 7.93
CA THR A 17 -8.83 -3.05 7.42
C THR A 17 -8.18 -3.87 6.33
N GLY A 18 -7.60 -3.21 5.32
CA GLY A 18 -6.90 -3.85 4.20
C GLY A 18 -5.75 -4.78 4.63
N MET A 19 -4.86 -4.32 5.52
CA MET A 19 -3.75 -5.10 6.05
C MET A 19 -4.21 -6.35 6.82
N ILE A 20 -5.37 -6.29 7.48
CA ILE A 20 -5.96 -7.44 8.19
C ILE A 20 -6.68 -8.36 7.20
N THR A 21 -7.46 -7.79 6.27
CA THR A 21 -8.34 -8.57 5.39
C THR A 21 -7.61 -9.20 4.23
N TYR A 22 -6.52 -8.61 3.74
CA TYR A 22 -5.77 -9.11 2.59
C TYR A 22 -5.21 -10.53 2.81
N PRO A 23 -4.44 -10.83 3.86
CA PRO A 23 -3.94 -12.20 4.09
C PRO A 23 -5.08 -13.20 4.31
N ILE A 24 -6.22 -12.77 4.87
CA ILE A 24 -7.41 -13.61 5.02
C ILE A 24 -8.05 -13.89 3.64
N ALA A 25 -8.04 -12.93 2.73
CA ALA A 25 -8.52 -13.10 1.35
C ALA A 25 -7.63 -14.06 0.56
N VAL A 26 -6.30 -13.92 0.66
CA VAL A 26 -5.34 -14.87 0.08
C VAL A 26 -5.59 -16.28 0.61
N PHE A 27 -5.70 -16.45 1.93
CA PHE A 27 -6.05 -17.74 2.53
C PHE A 27 -7.36 -18.31 1.97
N ALA A 28 -8.40 -17.49 1.89
CA ALA A 28 -9.70 -17.93 1.39
C ALA A 28 -9.60 -18.39 -0.08
N ARG A 29 -8.89 -17.63 -0.93
CA ARG A 29 -8.64 -18.01 -2.33
C ARG A 29 -7.89 -19.33 -2.42
N THR A 30 -6.71 -19.42 -1.79
CA THR A 30 -5.87 -20.62 -1.81
C THR A 30 -6.64 -21.86 -1.35
N VAL A 31 -7.45 -21.73 -0.28
CA VAL A 31 -8.23 -22.87 0.23
C VAL A 31 -9.34 -23.29 -0.71
N LEU A 32 -10.00 -22.34 -1.39
CA LEU A 32 -11.08 -22.64 -2.31
C LEU A 32 -10.59 -23.24 -3.63
N GLU A 33 -9.43 -22.81 -4.11
CA GLU A 33 -8.84 -23.29 -5.37
C GLU A 33 -8.12 -24.62 -5.20
N HIS A 34 -7.31 -24.76 -4.13
CA HIS A 34 -6.35 -25.87 -4.00
C HIS A 34 -6.32 -26.51 -2.62
N GLY A 35 -7.06 -25.97 -1.64
CA GLY A 35 -6.90 -26.37 -0.24
C GLY A 35 -7.68 -27.61 0.19
N PRO A 36 -7.33 -28.16 1.37
CA PRO A 36 -8.04 -29.28 1.97
C PRO A 36 -9.52 -28.97 2.24
N ALA A 37 -10.41 -29.93 1.92
CA ALA A 37 -11.86 -29.78 2.11
C ALA A 37 -12.28 -29.34 3.53
N LYS A 38 -11.53 -29.77 4.56
CA LYS A 38 -11.77 -29.39 5.96
C LYS A 38 -11.71 -27.88 6.23
N TYR A 39 -11.01 -27.11 5.38
CA TYR A 39 -10.89 -25.66 5.53
C TYR A 39 -11.88 -24.86 4.68
N GLN A 40 -12.54 -25.46 3.70
CA GLN A 40 -13.44 -24.74 2.78
C GLN A 40 -14.59 -24.02 3.51
N ARG A 41 -15.14 -24.61 4.58
CA ARG A 41 -16.18 -23.95 5.39
C ARG A 41 -15.67 -22.63 6.00
N TYR A 42 -14.42 -22.60 6.45
CA TYR A 42 -13.82 -21.39 7.02
C TYR A 42 -13.54 -20.34 5.94
N ALA A 43 -13.00 -20.76 4.79
CA ALA A 43 -12.79 -19.86 3.65
C ALA A 43 -14.09 -19.16 3.22
N ARG A 44 -15.20 -19.91 3.04
CA ARG A 44 -16.51 -19.32 2.71
C ARG A 44 -17.03 -18.37 3.79
N ARG A 45 -16.84 -18.70 5.08
CA ARG A 45 -17.19 -17.80 6.19
C ARG A 45 -16.38 -16.51 6.13
N TYR A 46 -15.09 -16.60 5.82
CA TYR A 46 -14.23 -15.43 5.70
C TYR A 46 -14.65 -14.54 4.53
N LEU A 47 -15.06 -15.09 3.38
CA LEU A 47 -15.59 -14.27 2.27
C LEU A 47 -16.74 -13.34 2.69
N THR A 48 -17.68 -13.84 3.51
CA THR A 48 -18.76 -12.99 4.02
C THR A 48 -18.23 -11.86 4.91
N LEU A 49 -17.24 -12.14 5.76
CA LEU A 49 -16.65 -11.15 6.67
C LEU A 49 -15.79 -10.13 5.93
N LEU A 50 -15.05 -10.57 4.91
CA LEU A 50 -14.25 -9.73 4.04
C LEU A 50 -15.13 -8.70 3.35
N ARG A 51 -16.19 -9.14 2.64
CA ARG A 51 -17.15 -8.24 1.97
C ARG A 51 -17.77 -7.23 2.94
N LYS A 52 -18.14 -7.66 4.15
CA LYS A 52 -18.67 -6.76 5.18
C LYS A 52 -17.65 -5.72 5.63
N SER A 53 -16.38 -6.12 5.77
CA SER A 53 -15.29 -5.24 6.19
C SER A 53 -14.98 -4.20 5.11
N ILE A 54 -14.94 -4.60 3.83
CA ILE A 54 -14.82 -3.66 2.70
C ILE A 54 -16.01 -2.71 2.65
N GLY A 55 -17.23 -3.23 2.80
CA GLY A 55 -18.45 -2.44 2.76
C GLY A 55 -18.55 -1.38 3.87
N HIS A 56 -17.80 -1.52 4.98
CA HIS A 56 -17.73 -0.51 6.02
C HIS A 56 -17.18 0.83 5.51
N HIS A 57 -16.29 0.77 4.51
CA HIS A 57 -15.62 1.92 3.92
C HIS A 57 -16.32 2.45 2.66
N HIS A 58 -17.51 1.96 2.31
CA HIS A 58 -18.19 2.33 1.06
C HIS A 58 -18.30 3.85 0.87
N ASP A 59 -18.71 4.57 1.92
CA ASP A 59 -18.96 6.02 1.84
C ASP A 59 -17.69 6.86 1.82
N GLU A 60 -16.53 6.22 2.03
CA GLU A 60 -15.19 6.80 2.03
C GLU A 60 -14.52 6.76 0.65
N TRP A 61 -15.15 6.13 -0.35
CA TRP A 61 -14.61 6.06 -1.71
C TRP A 61 -14.99 7.30 -2.54
N ARG A 62 -14.05 7.84 -3.31
CA ARG A 62 -14.29 8.94 -4.26
C ARG A 62 -13.72 8.59 -5.63
N TRP A 63 -14.52 8.80 -6.66
CA TRP A 63 -14.06 8.75 -8.04
C TRP A 63 -13.47 10.10 -8.44
N SER A 64 -12.44 10.08 -9.27
CA SER A 64 -11.84 11.26 -9.88
C SER A 64 -11.75 11.11 -11.40
N GLU A 65 -11.66 12.24 -12.09
CA GLU A 65 -11.25 12.31 -13.49
C GLU A 65 -9.78 12.74 -13.48
N LEU A 66 -8.93 11.98 -14.14
CA LEU A 66 -7.50 12.24 -14.23
C LEU A 66 -7.20 13.13 -15.44
N ASP A 67 -6.06 13.83 -15.42
CA ASP A 67 -5.67 14.75 -16.51
C ASP A 67 -5.54 14.07 -17.88
N ASN A 68 -5.26 12.76 -17.90
CA ASN A 68 -5.21 11.95 -19.11
C ASN A 68 -6.60 11.50 -19.63
N GLY A 69 -7.68 11.93 -18.97
CA GLY A 69 -9.07 11.57 -19.30
C GLY A 69 -9.50 10.19 -18.79
N GLU A 70 -8.62 9.46 -18.10
CA GLU A 70 -8.97 8.21 -17.44
C GLU A 70 -9.70 8.46 -16.13
N ARG A 71 -10.38 7.43 -15.64
CA ARG A 71 -11.10 7.47 -14.38
C ARG A 71 -10.21 6.99 -13.25
N GLY A 72 -9.92 7.88 -12.32
CA GLY A 72 -9.21 7.60 -11.08
C GLY A 72 -10.17 7.40 -9.89
N GLY A 73 -9.59 7.17 -8.72
CA GLY A 73 -10.32 7.12 -7.47
C GLY A 73 -9.47 6.69 -6.29
N ASP A 74 -9.78 7.28 -5.14
CA ASP A 74 -9.06 7.13 -3.89
C ASP A 74 -10.02 7.13 -2.70
N TYR A 75 -9.51 6.69 -1.55
CA TYR A 75 -10.20 6.82 -0.28
C TYR A 75 -9.95 8.20 0.35
N PHE A 76 -10.92 8.72 1.08
CA PHE A 76 -10.77 9.94 1.88
C PHE A 76 -11.22 9.67 3.32
N TRP A 77 -10.71 10.44 4.28
CA TRP A 77 -11.24 10.42 5.64
C TRP A 77 -12.45 11.35 5.73
N PRO A 78 -13.61 10.91 6.24
CA PRO A 78 -14.74 11.81 6.45
C PRO A 78 -14.38 13.00 7.34
N LYS A 79 -14.83 14.21 6.98
CA LYS A 79 -14.69 15.39 7.84
C LYS A 79 -15.37 15.13 9.20
N GLY A 80 -14.70 15.47 10.29
CA GLY A 80 -15.08 15.17 11.66
C GLY A 80 -14.66 13.77 12.15
N ALA A 81 -14.03 12.93 11.31
CA ALA A 81 -13.38 11.70 11.77
C ALA A 81 -12.28 12.05 12.78
N PRO A 82 -12.11 11.30 13.89
CA PRO A 82 -11.24 11.68 15.00
C PRO A 82 -9.75 11.44 14.70
N LEU A 83 -9.23 12.11 13.68
CA LEU A 83 -7.85 12.07 13.18
C LEU A 83 -7.47 13.43 12.59
N SER A 84 -6.18 13.76 12.58
CA SER A 84 -5.70 15.11 12.23
C SER A 84 -6.06 15.56 10.80
N TRP A 85 -6.15 14.62 9.87
CA TRP A 85 -6.35 14.86 8.43
C TRP A 85 -7.77 14.55 7.96
N ASP A 86 -8.76 14.71 8.83
CA ASP A 86 -10.16 14.50 8.49
C ASP A 86 -10.60 15.40 7.32
N GLY A 87 -11.49 14.91 6.48
CA GLY A 87 -11.98 15.64 5.30
C GLY A 87 -11.02 15.62 4.10
N LEU A 88 -9.85 15.00 4.21
CA LEU A 88 -8.83 14.95 3.16
C LEU A 88 -8.75 13.57 2.50
N LEU A 89 -8.33 13.55 1.23
CA LEU A 89 -7.93 12.34 0.53
C LEU A 89 -6.77 11.65 1.25
N GLN A 90 -6.75 10.32 1.21
CA GLN A 90 -5.72 9.49 1.83
C GLN A 90 -4.45 9.44 0.96
N PRO A 91 -3.27 9.20 1.57
CA PRO A 91 -2.08 8.88 0.81
C PRO A 91 -2.23 7.52 0.12
N PHE A 92 -1.47 7.29 -0.94
CA PHE A 92 -1.62 6.10 -1.79
C PHE A 92 -1.59 4.79 -1.00
N ASN A 93 -0.59 4.64 -0.14
CA ASN A 93 -0.42 3.44 0.68
C ASN A 93 -1.66 3.12 1.54
N GLN A 94 -2.42 4.14 1.95
CA GLN A 94 -3.63 3.94 2.75
C GLN A 94 -4.85 3.58 1.91
N THR A 95 -5.05 4.27 0.79
CA THR A 95 -6.08 3.92 -0.21
C THR A 95 -5.90 2.48 -0.69
N GLN A 96 -4.68 2.14 -1.09
CA GLN A 96 -4.34 0.89 -1.76
C GLN A 96 -4.35 -0.31 -0.82
N GLY A 97 -4.20 -0.09 0.50
CA GLY A 97 -4.31 -1.14 1.52
C GLY A 97 -5.60 -1.95 1.37
N LEU A 98 -6.73 -1.26 1.16
CA LEU A 98 -8.02 -1.90 0.98
C LEU A 98 -8.17 -2.52 -0.44
N GLY A 99 -7.55 -1.89 -1.44
CA GLY A 99 -7.49 -2.37 -2.82
C GLY A 99 -6.91 -3.78 -2.96
N MET A 100 -5.89 -4.13 -2.17
CA MET A 100 -5.32 -5.49 -2.15
C MET A 100 -6.38 -6.56 -1.85
N THR A 101 -7.27 -6.30 -0.88
CA THR A 101 -8.34 -7.24 -0.54
C THR A 101 -9.39 -7.31 -1.64
N MET A 102 -9.74 -6.17 -2.25
CA MET A 102 -10.71 -6.12 -3.36
C MET A 102 -10.21 -6.90 -4.58
N ALA A 103 -8.92 -6.80 -4.91
CA ALA A 103 -8.31 -7.54 -6.00
C ALA A 103 -8.36 -9.05 -5.77
N GLU A 104 -8.06 -9.53 -4.55
CA GLU A 104 -8.20 -10.95 -4.22
C GLU A 104 -9.68 -11.41 -4.21
N LEU A 105 -10.60 -10.59 -3.72
CA LEU A 105 -12.04 -10.89 -3.82
C LEU A 105 -12.51 -11.01 -5.27
N HIS A 106 -12.01 -10.13 -6.15
CA HIS A 106 -12.28 -10.19 -7.58
C HIS A 106 -11.78 -11.50 -8.20
N ARG A 107 -10.57 -11.96 -7.84
CA ARG A 107 -10.03 -13.25 -8.31
C ARG A 107 -10.88 -14.45 -7.87
N ILE A 108 -11.41 -14.42 -6.63
CA ILE A 108 -12.27 -15.50 -6.10
C ILE A 108 -13.67 -15.48 -6.73
N SER A 109 -14.23 -14.29 -6.89
CA SER A 109 -15.62 -14.07 -7.31
C SER A 109 -15.68 -12.73 -8.05
N PRO A 110 -15.51 -12.73 -9.38
CA PRO A 110 -15.46 -11.50 -10.16
C PRO A 110 -16.69 -10.62 -9.95
N GLU A 111 -16.49 -9.49 -9.27
CA GLU A 111 -17.51 -8.46 -9.05
C GLU A 111 -17.05 -7.18 -9.78
N PRO A 112 -17.87 -6.60 -10.69
CA PRO A 112 -17.46 -5.44 -11.48
C PRO A 112 -17.08 -4.21 -10.65
N GLY A 113 -17.69 -4.05 -9.46
CA GLY A 113 -17.38 -2.95 -8.55
C GLY A 113 -15.94 -2.97 -8.06
N TYR A 114 -15.46 -4.13 -7.61
CA TYR A 114 -14.07 -4.28 -7.15
C TYR A 114 -13.06 -4.07 -8.27
N ALA A 115 -13.33 -4.61 -9.47
CA ALA A 115 -12.49 -4.39 -10.63
C ALA A 115 -12.34 -2.90 -10.95
N ALA A 116 -13.47 -2.18 -11.03
CA ALA A 116 -13.47 -0.76 -11.35
C ALA A 116 -12.73 0.08 -10.29
N GLN A 117 -12.90 -0.21 -9.00
CA GLN A 117 -12.21 0.51 -7.93
C GLN A 117 -10.70 0.25 -7.94
N VAL A 118 -10.28 -1.02 -8.08
CA VAL A 118 -8.86 -1.37 -8.13
C VAL A 118 -8.18 -0.76 -9.35
N SER A 119 -8.77 -0.88 -10.55
CA SER A 119 -8.21 -0.26 -11.75
C SER A 119 -8.10 1.27 -11.62
N ALA A 120 -9.05 1.91 -10.94
CA ALA A 120 -8.99 3.35 -10.71
C ALA A 120 -7.93 3.77 -9.69
N MET A 121 -7.68 2.98 -8.64
CA MET A 121 -6.54 3.19 -7.74
C MET A 121 -5.21 3.04 -8.48
N VAL A 122 -5.10 2.05 -9.38
CA VAL A 122 -3.92 1.88 -10.24
C VAL A 122 -3.73 3.09 -11.14
N ALA A 123 -4.78 3.52 -11.85
CA ALA A 123 -4.71 4.69 -12.74
C ALA A 123 -4.29 5.96 -11.98
N SER A 124 -4.84 6.18 -10.78
CA SER A 124 -4.51 7.33 -9.94
C SER A 124 -3.05 7.31 -9.52
N PHE A 125 -2.55 6.14 -9.08
CA PHE A 125 -1.14 5.96 -8.74
C PHE A 125 -0.22 6.25 -9.92
N LEU A 126 -0.48 5.62 -11.08
CA LEU A 126 0.34 5.78 -12.27
C LEU A 126 0.36 7.23 -12.80
N SER A 127 -0.75 7.96 -12.67
CA SER A 127 -0.84 9.36 -13.10
C SER A 127 0.06 10.31 -12.29
N ASP A 128 0.47 9.92 -11.09
CA ASP A 128 1.22 10.75 -10.15
C ASP A 128 2.71 10.37 -10.03
N MET A 129 3.17 9.38 -10.82
CA MET A 129 4.57 8.92 -10.77
C MET A 129 5.51 9.89 -11.49
N GLU A 130 6.59 10.30 -10.80
CA GLU A 130 7.70 11.02 -11.41
C GLU A 130 8.67 10.00 -12.03
N THR A 131 9.05 10.19 -13.30
CA THR A 131 10.04 9.35 -13.99
C THR A 131 11.45 9.86 -13.71
N ASP A 132 12.34 8.99 -13.24
CA ASP A 132 13.76 9.27 -13.04
C ASP A 132 14.62 8.11 -13.56
N GLY A 133 15.03 8.21 -14.83
CA GLY A 133 15.58 7.07 -15.58
C GLY A 133 14.50 6.01 -15.81
N ASP A 134 14.82 4.75 -15.54
CA ASP A 134 13.87 3.64 -15.63
C ASP A 134 12.97 3.52 -14.38
N ALA A 135 13.39 4.15 -13.27
CA ALA A 135 12.67 4.15 -12.00
C ALA A 135 11.46 5.09 -11.99
N TRP A 136 10.54 4.78 -11.07
CA TRP A 136 9.53 5.73 -10.59
C TRP A 136 9.83 6.20 -9.17
N ILE A 137 9.68 7.49 -8.95
CA ILE A 137 9.73 8.09 -7.61
C ILE A 137 8.42 8.86 -7.38
N TRP A 138 7.95 8.92 -6.14
CA TRP A 138 6.66 9.54 -5.86
C TRP A 138 6.55 10.10 -4.44
N ARG A 139 5.59 10.98 -4.28
CA ARG A 139 5.28 11.69 -3.03
C ARG A 139 4.43 10.82 -2.12
N TYR A 140 4.60 10.95 -0.80
CA TYR A 140 3.74 10.23 0.15
C TYR A 140 2.26 10.61 -0.03
N TRP A 141 2.00 11.90 -0.20
CA TRP A 141 0.67 12.41 -0.54
C TRP A 141 0.58 12.61 -2.06
N PRO A 142 -0.46 12.09 -2.73
CA PRO A 142 -0.63 12.31 -4.16
C PRO A 142 -0.61 13.78 -4.50
N THR A 143 0.04 14.16 -5.60
CA THR A 143 0.31 15.58 -5.88
C THR A 143 -0.97 16.40 -6.11
N TYR A 144 -2.06 15.74 -6.51
CA TYR A 144 -3.36 16.37 -6.69
C TYR A 144 -4.16 16.57 -5.38
N THR A 145 -3.66 16.09 -4.23
CA THR A 145 -4.38 16.25 -2.94
C THR A 145 -4.18 17.62 -2.33
N GLU A 146 -5.19 18.08 -1.58
CA GLU A 146 -5.14 19.35 -0.84
C GLU A 146 -4.04 19.32 0.22
N LEU A 147 -3.76 18.17 0.83
CA LEU A 147 -2.66 18.07 1.80
C LEU A 147 -1.30 18.18 1.12
N PHE A 148 -1.14 17.67 -0.10
CA PHE A 148 0.07 17.94 -0.87
C PHE A 148 0.15 19.42 -1.25
N GLN A 149 -0.90 20.00 -1.83
CA GLN A 149 -0.88 21.38 -2.33
C GLN A 149 -0.80 22.45 -1.22
N GLY A 150 -1.37 22.14 -0.06
CA GLY A 150 -1.56 23.05 1.04
C GLY A 150 -2.94 23.71 1.00
N TYR A 151 -3.46 24.04 2.18
CA TYR A 151 -4.78 24.65 2.32
C TYR A 151 -4.87 25.58 3.55
N THR A 152 -5.91 26.39 3.57
CA THR A 152 -6.22 27.40 4.57
C THR A 152 -7.52 27.06 5.32
N ALA A 153 -7.77 27.79 6.41
CA ALA A 153 -9.01 27.65 7.17
C ALA A 153 -10.27 28.02 6.37
N GLU A 154 -10.12 28.82 5.31
CA GLU A 154 -11.23 29.23 4.44
C GLU A 154 -11.74 28.07 3.57
N ASP A 155 -10.88 27.11 3.26
CA ASP A 155 -11.24 25.92 2.47
C ASP A 155 -12.15 24.96 3.24
N GLN A 156 -12.21 25.09 4.57
CA GLN A 156 -13.07 24.30 5.47
C GLN A 156 -12.96 22.78 5.24
N LEU A 157 -11.76 22.27 4.95
CA LEU A 157 -11.56 20.87 4.63
C LEU A 157 -11.57 19.98 5.88
N SER A 158 -10.81 20.36 6.91
CA SER A 158 -10.59 19.56 8.13
C SER A 158 -11.11 20.28 9.38
N GLU A 159 -11.70 19.53 10.30
CA GLU A 159 -12.08 20.01 11.64
C GLU A 159 -10.86 20.11 12.57
N TYR A 160 -9.95 19.14 12.51
CA TYR A 160 -8.85 19.01 13.46
C TYR A 160 -7.56 19.70 13.02
N THR A 161 -7.32 19.82 11.72
CA THR A 161 -6.21 20.59 11.15
C THR A 161 -6.77 21.59 10.14
N PRO A 162 -7.34 22.72 10.57
CA PRO A 162 -8.04 23.64 9.67
C PRO A 162 -7.14 24.34 8.65
N SER A 163 -5.80 24.32 8.81
CA SER A 163 -4.89 24.89 7.81
C SER A 163 -3.56 24.15 7.79
N TYR A 164 -3.03 23.95 6.58
CA TYR A 164 -1.72 23.38 6.33
C TYR A 164 -1.08 24.04 5.09
N PRO A 165 -0.63 25.31 5.18
CA PRO A 165 -0.43 26.17 4.00
C PRO A 165 0.74 25.75 3.10
N ASN A 166 1.75 25.06 3.64
CA ASN A 166 2.94 24.69 2.88
C ASN A 166 2.83 23.33 2.17
N GLY A 167 1.77 22.57 2.48
CA GLY A 167 1.60 21.21 1.97
C GLY A 167 2.66 20.21 2.45
N ALA A 168 2.38 18.93 2.30
CA ALA A 168 3.28 17.83 2.68
C ALA A 168 3.94 17.25 1.42
N LYS A 169 5.19 17.66 1.16
CA LYS A 169 5.89 17.43 -0.13
C LYS A 169 6.95 16.32 -0.10
N GLN A 170 7.07 15.58 0.99
CA GLN A 170 8.08 14.54 1.13
C GLN A 170 7.85 13.39 0.15
N TYR A 171 8.95 12.82 -0.36
CA TYR A 171 8.91 11.55 -1.07
C TYR A 171 8.49 10.42 -0.13
N GLU A 172 7.87 9.40 -0.71
CA GLU A 172 7.44 8.21 0.01
C GLU A 172 8.62 7.50 0.67
N ASP A 173 8.41 6.93 1.86
CA ASP A 173 9.40 6.03 2.46
C ASP A 173 9.17 4.58 2.08
N ILE A 174 10.24 3.78 2.14
CA ILE A 174 10.22 2.38 1.70
C ILE A 174 9.26 1.49 2.50
N SER A 175 8.82 1.92 3.69
CA SER A 175 7.89 1.16 4.54
C SER A 175 6.45 1.30 4.08
N HIS A 176 6.05 2.51 3.68
CA HIS A 176 4.74 2.82 3.14
C HIS A 176 4.67 2.45 1.66
N ALA A 177 5.73 2.72 0.89
CA ALA A 177 5.87 2.29 -0.50
C ALA A 177 5.64 0.79 -0.68
N ALA A 178 6.09 -0.04 0.28
CA ALA A 178 5.89 -1.48 0.23
C ALA A 178 4.40 -1.88 0.16
N LEU A 179 3.46 -1.11 0.75
CA LEU A 179 2.03 -1.36 0.61
C LEU A 179 1.54 -1.08 -0.82
N SER A 180 2.03 0.00 -1.42
CA SER A 180 1.71 0.37 -2.81
C SER A 180 2.23 -0.65 -3.80
N ILE A 181 3.42 -1.19 -3.56
CA ILE A 181 4.03 -2.24 -4.37
C ILE A 181 3.27 -3.54 -4.26
N GLU A 182 2.95 -3.96 -3.03
CA GLU A 182 2.14 -5.16 -2.80
C GLU A 182 0.78 -5.04 -3.49
N PHE A 183 0.16 -3.86 -3.44
CA PHE A 183 -1.03 -3.54 -4.22
C PHE A 183 -0.83 -3.69 -5.73
N MET A 184 0.21 -3.09 -6.32
CA MET A 184 0.48 -3.18 -7.76
C MET A 184 0.70 -4.63 -8.21
N VAL A 185 1.43 -5.43 -7.43
CA VAL A 185 1.64 -6.86 -7.70
C VAL A 185 0.32 -7.64 -7.67
N VAL A 186 -0.53 -7.39 -6.66
CA VAL A 186 -1.82 -8.07 -6.55
C VAL A 186 -2.80 -7.62 -7.64
N ALA A 187 -2.82 -6.33 -7.98
CA ALA A 187 -3.63 -5.79 -9.07
C ALA A 187 -3.21 -6.41 -10.42
N HIS A 188 -1.91 -6.56 -10.67
CA HIS A 188 -1.39 -7.20 -11.87
C HIS A 188 -1.83 -8.67 -11.95
N ARG A 189 -1.68 -9.43 -10.85
CA ARG A 189 -2.14 -10.83 -10.77
C ARG A 189 -3.66 -10.99 -10.93
N ALA A 190 -4.42 -9.95 -10.66
CA ALA A 190 -5.86 -9.92 -10.87
C ALA A 190 -6.26 -9.44 -12.28
N GLY A 191 -5.30 -8.97 -13.10
CA GLY A 191 -5.57 -8.39 -14.42
C GLY A 191 -6.25 -7.02 -14.36
N LEU A 192 -5.93 -6.20 -13.35
CA LEU A 192 -6.62 -4.95 -13.04
C LEU A 192 -5.71 -3.72 -13.21
N GLY A 193 -5.32 -3.43 -14.46
CA GLY A 193 -4.65 -2.18 -14.87
C GLY A 193 -3.15 -2.08 -14.58
N ALA A 194 -2.61 -2.90 -13.69
CA ALA A 194 -1.16 -2.98 -13.48
C ALA A 194 -0.54 -3.98 -14.48
N GLU A 195 0.40 -3.49 -15.28
CA GLU A 195 1.07 -4.25 -16.35
C GLU A 195 2.49 -4.66 -15.93
N PRO A 196 3.10 -5.67 -16.58
CA PRO A 196 4.48 -6.10 -16.27
C PRO A 196 5.49 -4.96 -16.30
N GLU A 197 5.37 -4.05 -17.28
CA GLU A 197 6.25 -2.90 -17.44
C GLU A 197 6.17 -1.96 -16.23
N HIS A 198 5.00 -1.85 -15.58
CA HIS A 198 4.86 -1.05 -14.36
C HIS A 198 5.64 -1.68 -13.20
N LEU A 199 5.66 -3.01 -13.11
CA LEU A 199 6.38 -3.74 -12.06
C LEU A 199 7.89 -3.70 -12.30
N GLU A 200 8.34 -3.76 -13.55
CA GLU A 200 9.74 -3.57 -13.94
C GLU A 200 10.25 -2.17 -13.53
N ARG A 201 9.42 -1.13 -13.68
CA ARG A 201 9.79 0.22 -13.21
C ARG A 201 9.86 0.34 -11.69
N LEU A 202 9.01 -0.38 -10.95
CA LEU A 202 9.10 -0.47 -9.49
C LEU A 202 10.32 -1.29 -9.03
N VAL A 203 10.75 -2.29 -9.80
CA VAL A 203 12.03 -2.97 -9.61
C VAL A 203 13.18 -1.98 -9.80
N ALA A 204 13.15 -1.17 -10.87
CA ALA A 204 14.15 -0.13 -11.10
C ALA A 204 14.17 0.91 -9.97
N THR A 205 13.01 1.29 -9.42
CA THR A 205 12.96 2.12 -8.20
C THR A 205 13.75 1.48 -7.05
N TYR A 206 13.58 0.18 -6.83
CA TYR A 206 14.32 -0.48 -5.77
C TYR A 206 15.83 -0.51 -6.06
N LEU A 207 16.22 -1.00 -7.23
CA LEU A 207 17.63 -1.27 -7.55
C LEU A 207 18.44 0.00 -7.84
N ASP A 208 17.84 1.01 -8.47
CA ASP A 208 18.55 2.21 -8.92
C ASP A 208 18.46 3.36 -7.92
N LYS A 209 17.44 3.38 -7.06
CA LYS A 209 17.20 4.47 -6.10
C LYS A 209 17.29 4.00 -4.66
N VAL A 210 16.59 2.93 -4.29
CA VAL A 210 16.50 2.50 -2.88
C VAL A 210 17.76 1.76 -2.43
N ALA A 211 18.32 0.88 -3.26
CA ALA A 211 19.53 0.15 -2.93
C ALA A 211 20.72 1.12 -2.77
N ASP A 212 21.48 0.95 -1.68
CA ASP A 212 22.68 1.72 -1.38
C ASP A 212 23.86 0.77 -1.23
N GLY A 213 24.70 0.70 -2.27
CA GLY A 213 25.83 -0.21 -2.31
C GLY A 213 25.40 -1.68 -2.35
N ALA A 214 26.04 -2.53 -1.55
CA ALA A 214 25.86 -3.98 -1.61
C ALA A 214 24.84 -4.53 -0.62
N ASP A 215 24.59 -3.82 0.49
CA ASP A 215 23.91 -4.35 1.67
C ASP A 215 23.14 -3.29 2.47
N LYS A 216 22.88 -2.11 1.90
CA LYS A 216 22.13 -1.02 2.55
C LYS A 216 21.02 -0.51 1.66
N VAL A 217 20.15 0.29 2.26
CA VAL A 217 19.07 0.98 1.56
C VAL A 217 18.93 2.42 2.03
N PHE A 218 18.39 3.26 1.16
CA PHE A 218 17.83 4.56 1.52
C PHE A 218 16.43 4.43 2.11
N THR A 219 16.04 5.40 2.93
CA THR A 219 14.72 5.46 3.56
C THR A 219 13.64 5.82 2.55
N ARG A 220 13.96 6.63 1.55
CA ARG A 220 13.02 7.23 0.61
C ARG A 220 13.16 6.62 -0.78
N VAL A 221 12.06 6.58 -1.52
CA VAL A 221 12.01 6.02 -2.88
C VAL A 221 12.82 6.84 -3.89
N ASP A 222 13.15 8.08 -3.58
CA ASP A 222 14.04 8.95 -4.37
C ASP A 222 15.54 8.69 -4.12
N GLY A 223 15.89 7.69 -3.31
CA GLY A 223 17.27 7.36 -2.98
C GLY A 223 17.94 8.36 -2.03
N THR A 224 17.14 9.05 -1.21
CA THR A 224 17.65 9.97 -0.21
C THR A 224 17.48 9.44 1.22
N THR A 225 18.32 9.95 2.12
CA THR A 225 18.33 9.66 3.55
C THR A 225 18.68 8.20 3.86
N PRO A 226 19.93 7.87 4.25
CA PRO A 226 20.30 6.52 4.64
C PRO A 226 19.31 5.92 5.66
N ALA A 227 18.90 4.68 5.44
CA ALA A 227 17.95 4.02 6.34
C ALA A 227 18.57 3.73 7.70
N VAL A 228 17.79 4.00 8.76
CA VAL A 228 18.00 3.37 10.06
C VAL A 228 17.46 1.95 10.05
N ASP A 229 17.86 1.11 11.01
CA ASP A 229 17.52 -0.32 11.03
C ASP A 229 16.02 -0.61 10.90
N SER A 230 15.16 0.20 11.54
CA SER A 230 13.70 0.02 11.45
C SER A 230 13.15 0.22 10.04
N ASN A 231 13.79 1.09 9.24
CA ASN A 231 13.44 1.33 7.85
C ASN A 231 14.08 0.29 6.94
N ALA A 232 15.36 -0.04 7.14
CA ALA A 232 16.05 -1.07 6.36
C ALA A 232 15.35 -2.45 6.47
N ALA A 233 14.80 -2.77 7.64
CA ALA A 233 13.97 -3.96 7.87
C ALA A 233 12.68 -4.03 7.02
N GLN A 234 12.34 -2.99 6.27
CA GLN A 234 11.20 -2.95 5.37
C GLN A 234 11.55 -3.42 3.95
N ALA A 235 12.85 -3.53 3.62
CA ALA A 235 13.32 -4.02 2.33
C ALA A 235 12.74 -5.41 1.97
N GLY A 236 12.51 -6.27 2.96
CA GLY A 236 11.90 -7.59 2.76
C GLY A 236 10.53 -7.51 2.10
N ARG A 237 9.75 -6.47 2.39
CA ARG A 237 8.39 -6.29 1.87
C ARG A 237 8.36 -5.91 0.38
N TRP A 238 9.51 -5.60 -0.22
CA TRP A 238 9.64 -5.35 -1.66
C TRP A 238 9.85 -6.63 -2.48
N LEU A 239 10.10 -7.77 -1.83
CA LEU A 239 10.37 -9.05 -2.50
C LEU A 239 9.21 -9.56 -3.37
N GLY A 240 8.01 -9.02 -3.20
CA GLY A 240 6.89 -9.23 -4.13
C GLY A 240 7.24 -8.97 -5.59
N LEU A 241 8.22 -8.11 -5.86
CA LEU A 241 8.69 -7.73 -7.19
C LEU A 241 9.75 -8.67 -7.78
N ALA A 242 10.30 -9.61 -7.01
CA ALA A 242 11.39 -10.48 -7.46
C ALA A 242 11.13 -11.22 -8.80
N PRO A 243 9.88 -11.63 -9.15
CA PRO A 243 9.61 -12.22 -10.47
C PRO A 243 9.94 -11.33 -11.67
N TRP A 244 9.96 -10.00 -11.49
CA TRP A 244 10.29 -9.02 -12.53
C TRP A 244 11.72 -8.45 -12.39
N GLY A 245 12.44 -8.85 -11.34
CA GLY A 245 13.74 -8.28 -10.98
C GLY A 245 14.58 -9.29 -10.21
N PRO A 246 15.32 -10.20 -10.88
CA PRO A 246 16.03 -11.28 -10.22
C PRO A 246 17.13 -10.81 -9.25
N ASP A 247 17.68 -9.61 -9.47
CA ASP A 247 18.72 -9.03 -8.62
C ASP A 247 18.19 -8.41 -7.31
N LEU A 248 16.87 -8.23 -7.19
CA LEU A 248 16.23 -7.67 -6.00
C LEU A 248 16.38 -8.60 -4.80
N ALA A 249 16.14 -9.90 -4.98
CA ALA A 249 16.18 -10.86 -3.88
C ALA A 249 17.60 -11.00 -3.27
N PRO A 250 18.67 -11.18 -4.06
CA PRO A 250 20.04 -11.18 -3.54
C PRO A 250 20.39 -9.92 -2.73
N HIS A 251 20.03 -8.73 -3.22
CA HIS A 251 20.32 -7.49 -2.50
C HIS A 251 19.55 -7.41 -1.17
N VAL A 252 18.25 -7.70 -1.17
CA VAL A 252 17.44 -7.71 0.06
C VAL A 252 18.01 -8.73 1.06
N THR A 253 18.43 -9.91 0.62
CA THR A 253 19.06 -10.89 1.51
C THR A 253 20.34 -10.33 2.13
N ALA A 254 21.21 -9.68 1.34
CA ALA A 254 22.43 -9.06 1.85
C ALA A 254 22.14 -7.97 2.91
N VAL A 255 21.10 -7.16 2.71
CA VAL A 255 20.63 -6.18 3.72
C VAL A 255 20.27 -6.87 5.04
N TYR A 256 19.49 -7.95 5.00
CA TYR A 256 19.10 -8.66 6.23
C TYR A 256 20.26 -9.37 6.93
N GLU A 257 21.22 -9.91 6.16
CA GLU A 257 22.44 -10.50 6.68
C GLU A 257 23.31 -9.44 7.38
N ALA A 258 23.49 -8.27 6.76
CA ALA A 258 24.28 -7.18 7.33
C ALA A 258 23.66 -6.56 8.58
N MET A 259 22.33 -6.54 8.67
CA MET A 259 21.62 -5.97 9.81
C MET A 259 21.64 -6.86 11.06
N GLU A 260 21.90 -8.17 10.92
CA GLU A 260 21.71 -9.16 12.01
C GLU A 260 20.37 -8.97 12.74
N LEU A 261 19.30 -8.67 11.99
CA LEU A 261 18.07 -8.07 12.52
C LEU A 261 17.42 -8.92 13.62
N GLU A 262 17.31 -8.37 14.82
CA GLU A 262 16.41 -8.86 15.85
C GLU A 262 14.98 -8.29 15.65
N PRO A 263 13.92 -9.13 15.60
CA PRO A 263 12.57 -8.65 15.36
C PRO A 263 12.05 -7.76 16.51
N GLY A 264 12.10 -6.44 16.33
CA GLY A 264 11.57 -5.46 17.29
C GLY A 264 10.13 -5.02 17.06
N SER A 265 9.51 -5.36 15.93
CA SER A 265 8.15 -4.95 15.58
C SER A 265 7.43 -5.96 14.65
N GLY A 266 6.11 -5.84 14.54
CA GLY A 266 5.31 -6.67 13.63
C GLY A 266 5.67 -6.50 12.15
N SER A 267 6.06 -5.30 11.72
CA SER A 267 6.51 -5.07 10.34
C SER A 267 7.88 -5.71 10.06
N HIS A 268 8.77 -5.78 11.06
CA HIS A 268 10.04 -6.51 10.93
C HIS A 268 9.79 -8.01 10.74
N LEU A 269 8.88 -8.59 11.53
CA LEU A 269 8.48 -10.01 11.36
C LEU A 269 7.89 -10.27 9.97
N SER A 270 7.08 -9.35 9.44
CA SER A 270 6.57 -9.44 8.08
C SER A 270 7.70 -9.43 7.04
N GLY A 271 8.68 -8.53 7.17
CA GLY A 271 9.85 -8.50 6.29
C GLY A 271 10.66 -9.79 6.32
N ILE A 272 10.92 -10.35 7.51
CA ILE A 272 11.58 -11.66 7.67
C ILE A 272 10.77 -12.77 6.99
N ALA A 273 9.44 -12.77 7.13
CA ALA A 273 8.59 -13.75 6.47
C ALA A 273 8.69 -13.69 4.94
N TYR A 274 8.79 -12.49 4.36
CA TYR A 274 9.02 -12.31 2.93
C TYR A 274 10.39 -12.84 2.48
N VAL A 275 11.45 -12.57 3.25
CA VAL A 275 12.79 -13.11 2.97
C VAL A 275 12.78 -14.65 3.03
N ALA A 276 12.18 -15.21 4.08
CA ALA A 276 12.04 -16.66 4.22
C ALA A 276 11.23 -17.26 3.07
N TRP A 277 10.15 -16.61 2.64
CA TRP A 277 9.35 -17.04 1.49
C TRP A 277 10.18 -17.05 0.20
N ALA A 278 10.94 -15.99 -0.06
CA ALA A 278 11.80 -15.87 -1.25
C ALA A 278 12.89 -16.95 -1.27
N LEU A 279 13.57 -17.19 -0.15
CA LEU A 279 14.61 -18.23 -0.04
C LEU A 279 14.09 -19.66 -0.24
N ASN A 280 12.79 -19.88 -0.05
CA ASN A 280 12.14 -21.18 -0.26
C ASN A 280 11.45 -21.29 -1.63
N GLN A 281 11.85 -20.49 -2.63
CA GLN A 281 11.27 -20.49 -3.98
C GLN A 281 9.74 -20.27 -3.99
N GLY A 282 9.21 -19.56 -2.99
CA GLY A 282 7.77 -19.35 -2.87
C GLY A 282 7.14 -18.59 -4.05
N TRP A 283 7.95 -17.94 -4.90
CA TRP A 283 7.50 -17.24 -6.10
C TRP A 283 7.15 -18.18 -7.26
N ASP A 284 7.62 -19.43 -7.25
CA ASP A 284 7.39 -20.43 -8.31
C ASP A 284 6.01 -21.12 -8.21
N LEU A 285 5.15 -20.66 -7.29
CA LEU A 285 3.81 -21.21 -7.03
C LEU A 285 2.66 -20.38 -7.65
N GLY A 286 2.98 -19.40 -8.48
CA GLY A 286 2.03 -18.46 -9.12
C GLY A 286 1.48 -18.93 -10.45
#